data_AF-A0A920LN97-F1
#
_entry.id   AF-A0A920LN97-F1
#
_cell.length_a   1.000
_cell.length_b   1.000
_cell.length_c   1.000
_cell.angle_alpha   90.00
_cell.angle_beta   90.00
_cell.angle_gamma   90.00
#
_symmetry.space_group_name_H-M   'P 1'
#
loop_
_entity.id
_entity.type
_entity.pdbx_description
1 polymer ?
#
loop_
_entity_poly.entity_id
_entity_poly.type
_entity_poly.pdbx_seq_one_letter_code
_entity_poly.pdbx_strand_id
1 'polypeptide(L)'
;MDGHFVPNLSFGPPVIKALRHVTDKLFDAHLMVSNPDALLDAYADAGAEIITVHAEACPHLDRTLSRIRELGCKAGVSLNPHTPADVLRHVLDRLDLILVMTVNPGFGGQAFIPAMIDKIATLKDMVGARDITIEVDGGITTETAGAVFAAGATALVAGSAIFKGDGEDGYRANIEAIRAAARG
;
A
#
# COMPACT_ATOMS: atom_id res chain seq x y z
N MET A 1 -1.02 10.62 -5.90
CA MET A 1 -1.51 11.79 -5.14
C MET A 1 -1.98 12.85 -6.12
N ASP A 2 -3.14 13.45 -5.93
CA ASP A 2 -3.78 14.41 -6.85
C ASP A 2 -3.94 15.83 -6.31
N GLY A 3 -3.40 16.13 -5.13
CA GLY A 3 -3.56 17.43 -4.45
C GLY A 3 -4.96 17.68 -3.86
N HIS A 4 -5.89 16.73 -3.95
CA HIS A 4 -7.26 16.86 -3.43
C HIS A 4 -7.52 15.90 -2.28
N PHE A 5 -7.27 14.60 -2.48
CA PHE A 5 -7.45 13.61 -1.41
C PHE A 5 -6.40 13.76 -0.32
N VAL A 6 -5.19 14.15 -0.73
CA VAL A 6 -4.07 14.54 0.14
C VAL A 6 -3.53 15.89 -0.31
N PRO A 7 -2.97 16.72 0.59
CA PRO A 7 -2.46 18.05 0.27
C PRO A 7 -1.07 18.00 -0.40
N ASN A 8 -0.90 17.08 -1.36
CA ASN A 8 0.34 16.91 -2.10
C ASN A 8 0.06 16.35 -3.51
N LEU A 9 0.95 16.64 -4.46
CA LEU A 9 0.91 16.14 -5.84
C LEU A 9 2.18 15.37 -6.13
N SER A 10 2.04 14.13 -6.61
CA SER A 10 3.15 13.24 -6.93
C SER A 10 3.29 13.12 -8.44
N PHE A 11 3.32 11.89 -8.95
CA PHE A 11 3.25 11.54 -10.36
C PHE A 11 1.99 10.71 -10.64
N GLY A 12 1.66 10.59 -11.93
CA GLY A 12 0.56 9.77 -12.44
C GLY A 12 1.03 8.64 -13.36
N PRO A 13 0.09 8.02 -14.12
CA PRO A 13 0.37 6.89 -15.01
C PRO A 13 1.54 7.05 -16.01
N PRO A 14 1.84 8.24 -16.55
CA PRO A 14 2.97 8.39 -17.49
C PRO A 14 4.33 7.97 -16.91
N VAL A 15 4.55 8.14 -15.60
CA VAL A 15 5.80 7.70 -14.95
C VAL A 15 5.87 6.18 -14.87
N ILE A 16 4.76 5.51 -14.55
CA ILE A 16 4.68 4.04 -14.55
C ILE A 16 4.99 3.51 -15.94
N LYS A 17 4.34 4.05 -16.98
CA LYS A 17 4.56 3.64 -18.37
C LYS A 17 6.01 3.84 -18.82
N ALA A 18 6.63 4.95 -18.42
CA ALA A 18 8.03 5.23 -18.73
C ALA A 18 9.00 4.27 -18.01
N LEU A 19 8.68 3.78 -16.81
CA LEU A 19 9.54 2.87 -16.05
C LEU A 19 9.25 1.39 -16.33
N ARG A 20 8.11 1.07 -16.94
CA ARG A 20 7.65 -0.32 -17.09
C ARG A 20 8.65 -1.23 -17.79
N HIS A 21 9.42 -0.70 -18.74
CA HIS A 21 10.43 -1.44 -19.51
C HIS A 21 11.78 -1.60 -18.80
N VAL A 22 11.97 -0.96 -17.65
CA VAL A 22 13.24 -0.97 -16.90
C VAL A 22 13.35 -2.22 -16.01
N THR A 23 12.24 -2.86 -15.66
CA THR A 23 12.23 -4.01 -14.77
C THR A 23 10.97 -4.87 -14.92
N ASP A 24 11.12 -6.18 -14.70
CA ASP A 24 10.00 -7.14 -14.59
C ASP A 24 9.43 -7.24 -13.16
N LYS A 25 9.92 -6.42 -12.23
CA LYS A 25 9.38 -6.38 -10.86
C LYS A 25 7.95 -5.87 -10.87
N LEU A 26 7.14 -6.39 -9.95
CA LEU A 26 5.75 -5.99 -9.79
C LEU A 26 5.61 -4.48 -9.54
N PHE A 27 4.67 -3.82 -10.21
CA PHE A 27 4.31 -2.42 -9.92
C PHE A 27 3.02 -2.35 -9.09
N ASP A 28 3.14 -1.79 -7.88
CA ASP A 28 2.02 -1.51 -6.98
C ASP A 28 1.70 -0.01 -7.00
N ALA A 29 0.48 0.33 -7.43
CA ALA A 29 0.00 1.70 -7.49
C ALA A 29 -0.98 1.99 -6.35
N HIS A 30 -0.51 2.73 -5.34
CA HIS A 30 -1.35 3.28 -4.28
C HIS A 30 -1.95 4.64 -4.66
N LEU A 31 -3.25 4.64 -4.94
CA LEU A 31 -4.00 5.80 -5.42
C LEU A 31 -4.55 6.63 -4.25
N MET A 32 -3.74 7.58 -3.79
CA MET A 32 -4.18 8.69 -2.93
C MET A 32 -4.84 9.80 -3.76
N VAL A 33 -6.05 9.55 -4.27
CA VAL A 33 -6.77 10.45 -5.18
C VAL A 33 -8.27 10.50 -4.84
N SER A 34 -8.94 11.61 -5.15
CA SER A 34 -10.35 11.83 -4.77
C SER A 34 -11.35 11.12 -5.67
N ASN A 35 -10.95 10.75 -6.88
CA ASN A 35 -11.78 10.01 -7.84
C ASN A 35 -10.98 8.88 -8.49
N PRO A 36 -10.72 7.77 -7.78
CA PRO A 36 -9.90 6.67 -8.28
C PRO A 36 -10.54 5.98 -9.48
N ASP A 37 -11.87 5.84 -9.53
CA ASP A 37 -12.60 5.17 -10.61
C ASP A 37 -12.27 5.75 -11.99
N ALA A 38 -12.09 7.08 -12.09
CA ALA A 38 -11.74 7.76 -13.33
C ALA A 38 -10.31 7.50 -13.82
N LEU A 39 -9.46 6.90 -12.99
CA LEU A 39 -8.04 6.70 -13.27
C LEU A 39 -7.65 5.21 -13.43
N LEU A 40 -8.51 4.27 -13.04
CA LEU A 40 -8.19 2.84 -13.01
C LEU A 40 -7.65 2.33 -14.35
N ASP A 41 -8.38 2.56 -15.44
CA ASP A 41 -7.98 2.16 -16.79
C ASP A 41 -6.61 2.71 -17.18
N ALA A 42 -6.35 3.99 -16.86
CA ALA A 42 -5.07 4.62 -17.19
C ALA A 42 -3.89 4.03 -16.40
N TYR A 43 -4.10 3.64 -15.14
CA TYR A 43 -3.07 2.98 -14.33
C TYR A 43 -2.83 1.54 -14.79
N ALA A 44 -3.88 0.80 -15.13
CA ALA A 44 -3.77 -0.55 -15.68
C ALA A 44 -3.03 -0.53 -17.04
N ASP A 45 -3.43 0.34 -17.97
CA ASP A 45 -2.80 0.52 -19.28
C ASP A 45 -1.33 0.97 -19.20
N ALA A 46 -0.96 1.67 -18.12
CA ALA A 46 0.42 2.06 -17.89
C ALA A 46 1.31 0.87 -17.43
N GLY A 47 0.70 -0.23 -16.99
CA GLY A 47 1.37 -1.44 -16.54
C GLY A 47 1.44 -1.61 -15.01
N ALA A 48 0.51 -1.01 -14.27
CA ALA A 48 0.31 -1.34 -12.86
C ALA A 48 -0.31 -2.75 -12.72
N GLU A 49 0.21 -3.55 -11.79
CA GLU A 49 -0.22 -4.93 -11.57
C GLU A 49 -1.05 -5.06 -10.29
N ILE A 50 -0.84 -4.16 -9.33
CA ILE A 50 -1.70 -3.95 -8.16
C ILE A 50 -2.19 -2.51 -8.22
N ILE A 51 -3.49 -2.31 -7.99
CA ILE A 51 -4.06 -0.97 -7.81
C ILE A 51 -4.76 -0.96 -6.45
N THR A 52 -4.31 -0.07 -5.58
CA THR A 52 -4.79 0.07 -4.21
C THR A 52 -5.48 1.41 -4.04
N VAL A 53 -6.78 1.40 -3.74
CA VAL A 53 -7.61 2.62 -3.57
C VAL A 53 -7.95 2.86 -2.11
N HIS A 54 -8.18 4.10 -1.72
CA HIS A 54 -8.67 4.41 -0.37
C HIS A 54 -10.16 4.08 -0.22
N ALA A 55 -10.53 3.38 0.84
CA ALA A 55 -11.94 3.11 1.16
C ALA A 55 -12.75 4.42 1.27
N GLU A 56 -12.12 5.48 1.76
CA GLU A 56 -12.69 6.81 1.98
C GLU A 56 -12.94 7.58 0.67
N ALA A 57 -12.25 7.21 -0.41
CA ALA A 57 -12.38 7.85 -1.72
C ALA A 57 -13.41 7.13 -2.62
N CYS A 58 -13.98 6.01 -2.18
CA CYS A 58 -14.83 5.15 -3.00
C CYS A 58 -16.26 5.07 -2.44
N PRO A 59 -17.23 5.84 -2.97
CA PRO A 59 -18.63 5.72 -2.57
C PRO A 59 -19.22 4.32 -2.80
N HIS A 60 -18.68 3.58 -3.78
CA HIS A 60 -19.11 2.23 -4.15
C HIS A 60 -17.91 1.26 -4.20
N LEU A 61 -17.25 1.07 -3.06
CA LEU A 61 -16.00 0.30 -2.96
C LEU A 61 -16.04 -1.08 -3.64
N ASP A 62 -17.10 -1.89 -3.47
CA ASP A 62 -17.22 -3.20 -4.14
C ASP A 62 -17.14 -3.10 -5.68
N ARG A 63 -17.77 -2.07 -6.27
CA ARG A 63 -17.74 -1.82 -7.71
C ARG A 63 -16.32 -1.44 -8.15
N THR A 64 -15.67 -0.54 -7.41
CA THR A 64 -14.30 -0.11 -7.68
C THR A 64 -13.33 -1.30 -7.65
N LEU A 65 -13.40 -2.13 -6.62
CA LEU A 65 -12.55 -3.33 -6.50
C LEU A 65 -12.82 -4.34 -7.62
N SER A 66 -14.09 -4.54 -7.98
CA SER A 66 -14.47 -5.41 -9.10
C SER A 66 -13.88 -4.90 -10.41
N ARG A 67 -13.95 -3.59 -10.66
CA ARG A 67 -13.38 -2.97 -11.87
C ARG A 67 -11.87 -3.16 -11.96
N ILE A 68 -11.14 -3.04 -10.85
CA ILE A 68 -9.70 -3.27 -10.83
C ILE A 68 -9.37 -4.71 -11.28
N ARG A 69 -10.13 -5.70 -10.82
CA ARG A 69 -9.96 -7.11 -11.22
C ARG A 69 -10.33 -7.34 -12.69
N GLU A 70 -11.38 -6.71 -13.19
CA GLU A 70 -11.77 -6.78 -14.61
C GLU A 70 -10.68 -6.23 -15.55
N LEU A 71 -9.90 -5.26 -15.08
CA LEU A 71 -8.73 -4.73 -15.79
C LEU A 71 -7.51 -5.66 -15.75
N GLY A 72 -7.61 -6.80 -15.06
CA GLY A 72 -6.51 -7.77 -14.91
C GLY A 72 -5.51 -7.45 -13.80
N CYS A 73 -5.77 -6.43 -13.00
CA CYS A 73 -4.93 -6.06 -11.86
C CYS A 73 -5.42 -6.76 -10.58
N LYS A 74 -4.51 -6.93 -9.61
CA LYS A 74 -4.89 -7.26 -8.23
C LYS A 74 -5.53 -6.05 -7.55
N ALA A 75 -6.63 -6.27 -6.85
CA ALA A 75 -7.39 -5.21 -6.19
C ALA A 75 -6.97 -5.02 -4.74
N GLY A 76 -6.48 -3.82 -4.43
CA GLY A 76 -6.10 -3.41 -3.10
C GLY A 76 -7.03 -2.35 -2.51
N VAL A 77 -7.15 -2.35 -1.18
CA VAL A 77 -7.80 -1.25 -0.45
C VAL A 77 -6.89 -0.72 0.66
N SER A 78 -6.77 0.60 0.75
CA SER A 78 -6.05 1.31 1.80
C SER A 78 -7.01 1.85 2.86
N LEU A 79 -6.59 1.77 4.13
CA LEU A 79 -7.29 2.36 5.27
C LEU A 79 -6.43 3.43 5.92
N ASN A 80 -6.96 4.65 6.05
CA ASN A 80 -6.32 5.69 6.85
C ASN A 80 -6.28 5.31 8.34
N PRO A 81 -5.46 5.99 9.18
CA PRO A 81 -5.38 5.69 10.59
C PRO A 81 -6.71 5.73 11.33
N HIS A 82 -7.61 6.64 10.97
CA HIS A 82 -8.93 6.78 11.60
C HIS A 82 -9.98 5.78 11.06
N THR A 83 -9.74 5.16 9.91
CA THR A 83 -10.74 4.33 9.23
C THR A 83 -10.78 2.95 9.89
N PRO A 84 -11.93 2.50 10.41
CA PRO A 84 -12.05 1.20 11.06
C PRO A 84 -11.76 0.04 10.10
N ALA A 85 -11.14 -1.04 10.59
CA ALA A 85 -10.94 -2.26 9.80
C ALA A 85 -12.27 -2.87 9.32
N ASP A 86 -13.34 -2.71 10.11
CA ASP A 86 -14.64 -3.32 9.86
C ASP A 86 -15.30 -2.88 8.54
N VAL A 87 -14.90 -1.73 7.97
CA VAL A 87 -15.39 -1.28 6.66
C VAL A 87 -15.11 -2.29 5.55
N LEU A 88 -14.15 -3.21 5.75
CA LEU A 88 -13.77 -4.22 4.77
C LEU A 88 -14.54 -5.54 4.90
N ARG A 89 -15.31 -5.75 5.98
CA ARG A 89 -15.98 -7.02 6.30
C ARG A 89 -16.78 -7.61 5.14
N HIS A 90 -17.41 -6.76 4.34
CA HIS A 90 -18.31 -7.16 3.26
C HIS A 90 -17.68 -7.17 1.86
N VAL A 91 -16.39 -6.88 1.75
CA VAL A 91 -15.66 -6.84 0.46
C VAL A 91 -14.41 -7.71 0.46
N LEU A 92 -14.16 -8.50 1.50
CA LEU A 92 -12.96 -9.37 1.59
C LEU A 92 -12.77 -10.26 0.37
N ASP A 93 -13.84 -10.80 -0.21
CA ASP A 93 -13.78 -11.70 -1.37
C ASP A 93 -13.44 -10.97 -2.69
N ARG A 94 -13.28 -9.64 -2.65
CA ARG A 94 -12.80 -8.82 -3.77
C ARG A 94 -11.33 -8.43 -3.63
N LEU A 95 -10.75 -8.61 -2.44
CA LEU A 95 -9.43 -8.07 -2.10
C LEU A 95 -8.34 -9.09 -2.37
N ASP A 96 -7.24 -8.61 -2.93
CA ASP A 96 -5.96 -9.32 -3.01
C ASP A 96 -4.93 -8.67 -2.07
N LEU A 97 -5.15 -7.39 -1.70
CA LEU A 97 -4.29 -6.62 -0.80
C LEU A 97 -5.10 -5.68 0.11
N ILE A 98 -4.67 -5.55 1.37
CA ILE A 98 -5.14 -4.54 2.33
C ILE A 98 -3.92 -3.73 2.78
N LEU A 99 -3.94 -2.43 2.50
CA LEU A 99 -2.90 -1.50 2.90
C LEU A 99 -3.31 -0.74 4.17
N VAL A 100 -2.54 -0.88 5.23
CA VAL A 100 -2.71 -0.10 6.46
C VAL A 100 -1.79 1.11 6.43
N MET A 101 -2.37 2.30 6.40
CA MET A 101 -1.60 3.52 6.57
C MET A 101 -1.16 3.65 8.04
N THR A 102 0.15 3.65 8.25
CA THR A 102 0.77 3.79 9.58
C THR A 102 1.27 5.20 9.87
N VAL A 103 0.93 6.13 8.98
CA VAL A 103 1.03 7.59 9.07
C VAL A 103 -0.19 8.22 8.40
N ASN A 104 -0.37 9.54 8.48
CA ASN A 104 -1.38 10.20 7.63
C ASN A 104 -0.84 10.29 6.19
N PRO A 105 -1.62 9.89 5.17
CA PRO A 105 -1.13 9.87 3.79
C PRO A 105 -0.76 11.27 3.28
N GLY A 106 0.20 11.32 2.37
CA GLY A 106 0.57 12.54 1.64
C GLY A 106 2.06 12.89 1.67
N PHE A 107 2.80 12.48 2.70
CA PHE A 107 4.23 12.80 2.84
C PHE A 107 5.05 11.62 3.38
N GLY A 108 6.28 11.48 2.89
CA GLY A 108 7.26 10.54 3.43
C GLY A 108 7.95 11.06 4.71
N GLY A 109 8.69 10.19 5.41
CA GLY A 109 9.52 10.57 6.56
C GLY A 109 8.75 10.85 7.87
N GLN A 110 7.45 10.55 7.90
CA GLN A 110 6.62 10.70 9.09
C GLN A 110 6.88 9.58 10.10
N ALA A 111 6.63 9.88 11.39
CA ALA A 111 6.76 8.92 12.47
C ALA A 111 5.58 7.92 12.46
N PHE A 112 5.92 6.64 12.65
CA PHE A 112 4.97 5.54 12.77
C PHE A 112 3.94 5.78 13.89
N ILE A 113 2.66 5.47 13.63
CA ILE A 113 1.56 5.55 14.60
C ILE A 113 1.42 4.18 15.31
N PRO A 114 1.82 4.03 16.60
CA PRO A 114 1.86 2.74 17.28
C PRO A 114 0.52 2.01 17.34
N ALA A 115 -0.59 2.74 17.45
CA ALA A 115 -1.94 2.19 17.50
C ALA A 115 -2.33 1.40 16.23
N MET A 116 -1.60 1.55 15.12
CA MET A 116 -1.88 0.79 13.91
C MET A 116 -1.47 -0.68 14.00
N ILE A 117 -0.63 -1.05 14.97
CA ILE A 117 -0.34 -2.47 15.28
C ILE A 117 -1.63 -3.24 15.58
N ASP A 118 -2.54 -2.66 16.37
CA ASP A 118 -3.81 -3.30 16.72
C ASP A 118 -4.73 -3.44 15.50
N LYS A 119 -4.68 -2.47 14.58
CA LYS A 119 -5.42 -2.54 13.31
C LYS A 119 -4.89 -3.65 12.42
N ILE A 120 -3.57 -3.80 12.32
CA ILE A 120 -2.92 -4.89 11.56
C ILE A 120 -3.35 -6.25 12.12
N ALA A 121 -3.31 -6.43 13.44
CA ALA A 121 -3.75 -7.67 14.08
C ALA A 121 -5.24 -7.96 13.84
N THR A 122 -6.09 -6.93 13.95
CA THR A 122 -7.54 -7.05 13.65
C THR A 122 -7.78 -7.51 12.21
N LEU A 123 -7.03 -6.95 11.26
CA LEU A 123 -7.13 -7.33 9.85
C LEU A 123 -6.58 -8.74 9.60
N LYS A 124 -5.51 -9.13 10.30
CA LYS A 124 -4.96 -10.49 10.23
C LYS A 124 -6.00 -11.53 10.63
N ASP A 125 -6.73 -11.28 11.71
CA ASP A 125 -7.82 -12.14 12.17
C ASP A 125 -9.00 -12.15 11.18
N MET A 126 -9.38 -10.97 10.66
CA MET A 126 -10.47 -10.83 9.69
C MET A 126 -10.19 -11.55 8.36
N VAL A 127 -8.96 -11.46 7.86
CA VAL A 127 -8.48 -12.14 6.65
C VAL A 127 -8.50 -13.65 6.85
N GLY A 128 -8.01 -14.13 8.01
CA GLY A 128 -7.94 -15.55 8.34
C GLY A 128 -7.02 -16.31 7.38
N ALA A 129 -7.57 -17.34 6.73
CA ALA A 129 -6.82 -18.20 5.80
C ALA A 129 -6.88 -17.74 4.33
N ARG A 130 -7.50 -16.58 4.04
CA ARG A 130 -7.55 -16.05 2.67
C ARG A 130 -6.17 -15.61 2.20
N ASP A 131 -5.93 -15.75 0.90
CA ASP A 131 -4.72 -15.25 0.25
C ASP A 131 -4.85 -13.74 -0.01
N ILE A 132 -4.79 -12.96 1.07
CA ILE A 132 -4.84 -11.50 1.03
C ILE A 132 -3.56 -10.98 1.68
N THR A 133 -2.82 -10.17 0.93
CA THR A 133 -1.62 -9.50 1.45
C THR A 133 -2.03 -8.41 2.42
N ILE A 134 -1.43 -8.38 3.61
CA ILE A 134 -1.54 -7.25 4.53
C ILE A 134 -0.28 -6.41 4.38
N GLU A 135 -0.43 -5.26 3.73
CA GLU A 135 0.63 -4.29 3.52
C GLU A 135 0.57 -3.16 4.55
N VAL A 136 1.72 -2.58 4.89
CA VAL A 136 1.83 -1.40 5.75
C VAL A 136 2.65 -0.32 5.06
N ASP A 137 2.19 0.93 5.09
CA ASP A 137 2.91 2.09 4.56
C ASP A 137 2.95 3.25 5.57
N GLY A 138 4.17 3.70 5.88
CA GLY A 138 4.45 4.85 6.72
C GLY A 138 5.37 4.55 7.89
N GLY A 139 6.58 5.12 7.89
CA GLY A 139 7.49 4.99 9.05
C GLY A 139 8.06 3.59 9.25
N ILE A 140 8.17 2.79 8.18
CA ILE A 140 8.81 1.47 8.22
C ILE A 140 10.34 1.63 8.28
N THR A 141 10.94 1.09 9.33
CA THR A 141 12.38 1.11 9.62
C THR A 141 12.79 -0.21 10.28
N THR A 142 14.07 -0.37 10.61
CA THR A 142 14.58 -1.49 11.43
C THR A 142 13.92 -1.58 12.81
N GLU A 143 13.45 -0.46 13.36
CA GLU A 143 12.81 -0.41 14.68
C GLU A 143 11.34 -0.82 14.63
N THR A 144 10.64 -0.61 13.50
CA THR A 144 9.20 -0.87 13.38
C THR A 144 8.87 -2.15 12.63
N ALA A 145 9.76 -2.63 11.75
CA ALA A 145 9.53 -3.80 10.89
C ALA A 145 9.16 -5.07 11.67
N GLY A 146 9.83 -5.35 12.78
CA GLY A 146 9.54 -6.52 13.61
C GLY A 146 8.14 -6.48 14.22
N ALA A 147 7.71 -5.31 14.71
CA ALA A 147 6.40 -5.16 15.35
C ALA A 147 5.24 -5.33 14.35
N VAL A 148 5.33 -4.71 13.17
CA VAL A 148 4.29 -4.84 12.14
C VAL A 148 4.23 -6.25 11.55
N PHE A 149 5.38 -6.90 11.37
CA PHE A 149 5.44 -8.28 10.89
C PHE A 149 4.83 -9.25 11.92
N ALA A 150 5.19 -9.09 13.19
CA ALA A 150 4.61 -9.88 14.28
C ALA A 150 3.08 -9.68 14.42
N ALA A 151 2.58 -8.48 14.11
CA ALA A 151 1.15 -8.19 14.09
C ALA A 151 0.39 -8.85 12.92
N GLY A 152 1.10 -9.33 11.90
CA GLY A 152 0.54 -10.06 10.77
C GLY A 152 0.71 -9.39 9.40
N ALA A 153 1.43 -8.28 9.30
CA ALA A 153 1.78 -7.70 8.00
C ALA A 153 2.71 -8.64 7.22
N THR A 154 2.48 -8.75 5.91
CA THR A 154 3.25 -9.60 4.99
C THR A 154 3.98 -8.81 3.91
N ALA A 155 3.62 -7.54 3.71
CA ALA A 155 4.30 -6.59 2.82
C ALA A 155 4.58 -5.28 3.56
N LEU A 156 5.74 -4.68 3.31
CA LEU A 156 6.25 -3.51 4.04
C LEU A 156 6.73 -2.45 3.04
N VAL A 157 6.05 -1.32 2.97
CA VAL A 157 6.44 -0.18 2.13
C VAL A 157 7.41 0.71 2.90
N ALA A 158 8.62 0.88 2.35
CA ALA A 158 9.67 1.69 2.94
C ALA A 158 10.28 2.64 1.91
N GLY A 159 10.01 3.93 2.05
CA GLY A 159 10.62 4.97 1.22
C GLY A 159 11.95 5.44 1.81
N SER A 160 11.88 6.42 2.72
CA SER A 160 13.06 7.11 3.28
C SER A 160 14.08 6.18 3.92
N ALA A 161 13.67 5.04 4.49
CA ALA A 161 14.59 4.07 5.10
C ALA A 161 15.44 3.31 4.05
N ILE A 162 14.88 3.02 2.87
CA ILE A 162 15.61 2.36 1.77
C ILE A 162 16.50 3.37 1.04
N PHE A 163 15.95 4.54 0.70
CA PHE A 163 16.63 5.56 -0.10
C PHE A 163 17.57 6.47 0.70
N LYS A 164 17.84 6.16 1.98
CA LYS A 164 18.84 6.90 2.76
C LYS A 164 20.26 6.46 2.35
N GLY A 165 21.09 7.42 2.00
CA GLY A 165 22.43 7.18 1.47
C GLY A 165 22.43 6.99 -0.05
N ASP A 166 23.59 6.71 -0.61
CA ASP A 166 23.78 6.65 -2.07
C ASP A 166 24.27 5.28 -2.54
N GLY A 167 23.81 4.88 -3.72
CA GLY A 167 24.31 3.71 -4.44
C GLY A 167 23.60 2.39 -4.12
N GLU A 168 23.82 1.41 -5.00
CA GLU A 168 23.18 0.09 -4.93
C GLU A 168 23.48 -0.65 -3.62
N ASP A 169 24.74 -0.60 -3.16
CA ASP A 169 25.16 -1.28 -1.93
C ASP A 169 24.45 -0.71 -0.70
N GLY A 170 24.21 0.61 -0.67
CA GLY A 170 23.44 1.26 0.38
C GLY A 170 21.99 0.76 0.41
N TYR A 171 21.33 0.74 -0.75
CA TYR A 171 19.95 0.25 -0.86
C TYR A 171 19.85 -1.23 -0.46
N ARG A 172 20.80 -2.06 -0.90
CA ARG A 172 20.87 -3.49 -0.57
C ARG A 172 21.00 -3.70 0.94
N ALA A 173 21.95 -3.02 1.58
CA ALA A 173 22.15 -3.10 3.03
C ALA A 173 20.90 -2.66 3.81
N ASN A 174 20.26 -1.56 3.39
CA ASN A 174 19.03 -1.06 4.02
C ASN A 174 17.87 -2.07 3.91
N ILE A 175 17.67 -2.67 2.73
CA ILE A 175 16.65 -3.69 2.50
C ILE A 175 16.91 -4.93 3.36
N GLU A 176 18.16 -5.40 3.41
CA GLU A 176 18.56 -6.57 4.21
C GLU A 176 18.35 -6.32 5.70
N ALA A 177 18.69 -5.14 6.20
CA ALA A 177 18.48 -4.77 7.59
C ALA A 177 16.99 -4.78 7.97
N ILE A 178 16.11 -4.21 7.14
CA ILE A 178 14.66 -4.24 7.37
C ILE A 178 14.13 -5.68 7.36
N ARG A 179 14.58 -6.51 6.41
CA ARG A 179 14.18 -7.92 6.33
C ARG A 179 14.63 -8.73 7.54
N ALA A 180 15.84 -8.50 8.04
CA ALA A 180 16.34 -9.13 9.24
C ALA A 180 15.51 -8.70 10.46
N ALA A 181 15.27 -7.40 10.63
CA ALA A 181 14.45 -6.88 11.72
C ALA A 181 13.00 -7.42 11.71
N ALA A 182 12.41 -7.62 10.53
CA ALA A 182 11.08 -8.21 10.41
C ALA A 182 11.02 -9.68 10.87
N ARG A 183 12.09 -10.45 10.66
CA ARG A 183 12.11 -11.91 10.89
C ARG A 183 12.62 -12.32 12.28
N GLY A 184 13.27 -11.41 13.00
CA GLY A 184 14.01 -11.71 14.23
C GLY A 184 15.25 -12.54 13.97
#